data_AF-A0A1I4TLT7-F1
#
_entry.id   AF-A0A1I4TLT7-F1
#
_cell.length_a   1.000
_cell.length_b   1.000
_cell.length_c   1.000
_cell.angle_alpha   90.00
_cell.angle_beta   90.00
_cell.angle_gamma   90.00
#
_symmetry.space_group_name_H-M   'P 1'
#
loop_
_entity.id
_entity.type
_entity.pdbx_description
1 polymer ?
#
loop_
_entity_poly.entity_id
_entity_poly.type
_entity_poly.pdbx_seq_one_letter_code
_entity_poly.pdbx_strand_id
1 'polypeptide(L)'
;MGFLKTLAKVFLANVLIIALAVVLYVAFVGRVEVKLVQQPGSERPAVVVTFGEINERLAPAIQVTQQQNVSLVASSTAQSSQTQPRQLSSTRSSDGASASAIRSSAHMCQFWARMYANDQETQSRIHRESACSRYELLSGNSRTAIVSRSVLNGADTSVQRQQFLQRQTLAERRQNLAEQLREQRELQARCDSYNEQLDDIQAELRSGYSVSRGNHLRSLRREVSEKYSRECILGR
;
A
#
# COMPACT_ATOMS: atom_id res chain seq x y z
N MET A 1 -20.68 45.47 -23.95
CA MET A 1 -21.47 45.35 -22.69
C MET A 1 -21.93 43.92 -22.35
N GLY A 2 -21.69 42.89 -23.17
CA GLY A 2 -22.13 41.51 -22.86
C GLY A 2 -21.29 40.79 -21.81
N PHE A 3 -19.96 41.00 -21.80
CA PHE A 3 -19.02 40.27 -20.95
C PHE A 3 -19.26 40.47 -19.44
N LEU A 4 -19.57 41.70 -19.02
CA LEU A 4 -19.84 42.01 -17.60
C LEU A 4 -21.09 41.29 -17.08
N LYS A 5 -22.11 41.09 -17.94
CA LYS A 5 -23.34 40.37 -17.58
C LYS A 5 -23.09 38.88 -17.40
N THR A 6 -22.23 38.29 -18.22
CA THR A 6 -21.86 36.87 -18.09
C THR A 6 -21.03 36.64 -16.84
N LEU A 7 -20.09 37.54 -16.55
CA LEU A 7 -19.21 37.44 -15.39
C LEU A 7 -19.99 37.62 -14.07
N ALA A 8 -20.95 38.55 -14.04
CA ALA A 8 -21.85 38.73 -12.89
C ALA A 8 -22.72 37.48 -12.63
N LYS A 9 -23.22 36.81 -13.68
CA LYS A 9 -24.02 35.58 -13.54
C LYS A 9 -23.20 34.43 -12.95
N VAL A 10 -21.96 34.26 -13.41
CA VAL A 10 -21.07 33.20 -12.89
C VAL A 10 -20.70 33.46 -11.44
N PHE A 11 -20.40 34.71 -11.08
CA PHE A 11 -20.13 35.09 -9.68
C PHE A 11 -21.34 34.83 -8.78
N LEU A 12 -22.54 35.21 -9.21
CA LEU A 12 -23.75 35.05 -8.41
C LEU A 12 -24.11 33.56 -8.22
N ALA A 13 -23.92 32.75 -9.27
CA ALA A 13 -24.09 31.30 -9.18
C ALA A 13 -23.10 30.67 -8.19
N ASN A 14 -21.83 31.08 -8.23
CA ASN A 14 -20.80 30.52 -7.35
C ASN A 14 -21.00 30.93 -5.88
N VAL A 15 -21.41 32.18 -5.63
CA VAL A 15 -21.77 32.66 -4.27
C VAL A 15 -22.97 31.89 -3.72
N LEU A 16 -23.97 31.60 -4.56
CA LEU A 16 -25.16 30.86 -4.13
C LEU A 16 -24.83 29.40 -3.77
N ILE A 17 -23.92 28.76 -4.51
CA ILE A 17 -23.43 27.41 -4.20
C ILE A 17 -22.70 27.40 -2.85
N ILE A 18 -21.81 28.37 -2.62
CA ILE A 18 -21.08 28.49 -1.34
C ILE A 18 -22.05 28.72 -0.17
N ALA A 19 -23.04 29.59 -0.34
CA ALA A 19 -24.05 29.84 0.70
C ALA A 19 -24.85 28.58 1.06
N LEU A 20 -25.27 27.80 0.05
CA LEU A 20 -25.97 26.53 0.29
C LEU A 20 -25.08 25.50 1.00
N ALA A 21 -23.80 25.41 0.62
CA ALA A 21 -22.85 24.51 1.27
C ALA A 21 -22.65 24.87 2.76
N VAL A 22 -22.58 26.17 3.10
CA VAL A 22 -22.47 26.63 4.49
C VAL A 22 -23.73 26.30 5.29
N VAL A 23 -24.92 26.54 4.73
CA VAL A 23 -26.19 26.21 5.41
C VAL A 23 -26.30 24.71 5.68
N LEU A 24 -25.94 23.86 4.71
CA LEU A 24 -25.92 22.41 4.89
C LEU A 24 -24.89 21.98 5.93
N TYR A 25 -23.70 22.59 5.95
CA TYR A 25 -22.67 22.32 6.94
C TYR A 25 -23.14 22.65 8.35
N VAL A 26 -23.75 23.82 8.56
CA VAL A 26 -24.28 24.21 9.87
C VAL A 26 -25.43 23.30 10.31
N ALA A 27 -26.33 22.93 9.40
CA ALA A 27 -27.42 21.99 9.70
C ALA A 27 -26.90 20.59 10.05
N PHE A 28 -25.80 20.16 9.44
CA PHE A 28 -25.16 18.88 9.72
C PHE A 28 -24.44 18.88 11.08
N VAL A 29 -23.66 19.93 11.36
CA VAL A 29 -22.93 20.06 12.64
C VAL A 29 -23.89 20.29 13.81
N GLY A 30 -24.99 21.04 13.61
CA GLY A 30 -26.00 21.30 14.63
C GLY A 30 -26.82 20.07 15.05
N ARG A 31 -26.82 18.98 14.27
CA ARG A 31 -27.48 17.71 14.61
C ARG A 31 -26.59 16.72 15.34
N VAL A 32 -25.31 17.04 15.56
CA VAL A 32 -24.44 16.24 16.41
C VAL A 32 -24.72 16.64 17.87
N GLU A 33 -25.85 16.18 18.41
CA GLU A 33 -26.04 16.16 19.86
C GLU A 33 -24.96 15.26 20.46
N VAL A 34 -23.94 15.88 21.03
CA VAL A 34 -22.95 15.20 21.86
C VAL A 34 -23.68 14.76 23.13
N LYS A 35 -24.25 13.56 23.13
CA LYS A 35 -24.56 12.84 24.37
C LYS A 35 -23.22 12.52 25.04
N LEU A 36 -22.72 13.45 25.84
CA LEU A 36 -21.71 13.16 26.86
C LEU A 36 -22.37 12.21 27.86
N VAL A 37 -22.24 10.91 27.58
CA VAL A 37 -22.45 9.86 28.56
C VAL A 37 -21.32 10.00 29.58
N GLN A 38 -21.63 10.67 30.68
CA GLN A 38 -20.79 10.71 31.86
C GLN A 38 -20.98 9.38 32.60
N GLN A 39 -20.08 8.42 32.39
CA GLN A 39 -19.98 7.23 33.23
C GLN A 39 -19.07 7.54 34.42
N PRO A 40 -19.56 7.47 35.67
CA PRO A 40 -18.71 7.46 36.84
C PRO A 40 -18.25 6.02 37.13
N GLY A 41 -16.94 5.80 37.14
CA GLY A 41 -16.26 4.73 37.85
C GLY A 41 -16.54 3.28 37.43
N SER A 42 -15.53 2.60 36.90
CA SER A 42 -15.21 1.24 37.35
C SER A 42 -13.80 0.83 36.93
N GLU A 43 -13.25 -0.03 37.75
CA GLU A 43 -11.86 -0.43 37.86
C GLU A 43 -11.31 -1.14 36.62
N ARG A 44 -10.00 -0.98 36.41
CA ARG A 44 -9.24 -1.77 35.42
C ARG A 44 -8.99 -3.17 35.99
N PRO A 45 -9.38 -4.27 35.33
CA PRO A 45 -8.71 -5.53 35.53
C PRO A 45 -7.45 -5.59 34.66
N ALA A 46 -6.32 -5.96 35.28
CA ALA A 46 -5.10 -6.31 34.59
C ALA A 46 -5.34 -7.57 33.74
N VAL A 47 -5.16 -7.45 32.42
CA VAL A 47 -5.15 -8.59 31.51
C VAL A 47 -3.79 -9.28 31.65
N VAL A 48 -3.77 -10.36 32.43
CA VAL A 48 -2.69 -11.36 32.42
C VAL A 48 -2.90 -12.22 31.18
N VAL A 49 -1.98 -12.13 30.22
CA VAL A 49 -1.95 -13.01 29.04
C VAL A 49 -1.26 -14.30 29.45
N THR A 50 -2.03 -15.33 29.77
CA THR A 50 -1.54 -16.72 29.87
C THR A 50 -1.44 -17.30 28.47
N PHE A 51 -0.21 -17.55 28.01
CA PHE A 51 0.04 -18.33 26.79
C PHE A 51 -0.24 -19.80 27.09
N GLY A 52 -1.22 -20.36 26.38
CA GLY A 52 -1.56 -21.78 26.46
C GLY A 52 -0.43 -22.66 25.94
N GLU A 53 -0.13 -23.68 26.74
CA GLU A 53 0.59 -24.91 26.40
C GLU A 53 0.05 -25.50 25.08
N ILE A 54 0.94 -25.65 24.10
CA ILE A 54 0.66 -26.43 22.90
C ILE A 54 1.51 -27.70 23.00
N ASN A 55 0.80 -28.83 23.05
CA ASN A 55 1.32 -30.18 23.18
C ASN A 55 2.48 -30.48 22.22
N GLU A 56 3.52 -31.08 22.80
CA GLU A 56 4.48 -31.93 22.11
C GLU A 56 3.77 -33.03 21.31
N ARG A 57 4.11 -33.12 20.02
CA ARG A 57 4.46 -34.36 19.28
C ARG A 57 4.28 -34.12 17.79
N LEU A 58 5.38 -33.79 17.13
CA LEU A 58 5.89 -34.45 15.92
C LEU A 58 7.11 -33.65 15.43
N ALA A 59 8.30 -34.15 15.73
CA ALA A 59 9.52 -33.77 15.01
C ALA A 59 9.48 -34.37 13.59
N PRO A 60 10.24 -33.80 12.63
CA PRO A 60 11.60 -34.30 12.52
C PRO A 60 12.67 -33.21 12.57
N ALA A 61 13.84 -33.68 12.96
CA ALA A 61 15.05 -32.94 13.26
C ALA A 61 15.57 -32.07 12.10
N ILE A 62 15.94 -30.84 12.42
CA ILE A 62 17.00 -30.11 11.71
C ILE A 62 17.97 -29.62 12.79
N GLN A 63 19.14 -30.26 12.84
CA GLN A 63 20.25 -29.80 13.67
C GLN A 63 20.81 -28.51 13.09
N VAL A 64 20.80 -27.44 13.89
CA VAL A 64 21.55 -26.23 13.59
C VAL A 64 22.93 -26.41 14.20
N THR A 65 23.90 -26.80 13.37
CA THR A 65 25.32 -26.77 13.73
C THR A 65 25.80 -25.33 13.63
N GLN A 66 26.06 -24.76 14.81
CA GLN A 66 26.85 -23.56 15.01
C GLN A 66 28.34 -23.92 14.82
N GLN A 67 29.14 -22.96 14.32
CA GLN A 67 30.59 -22.97 14.00
C GLN A 67 30.82 -22.93 12.47
N GLN A 68 31.72 -22.11 11.92
CA GLN A 68 32.98 -21.61 12.46
C GLN A 68 33.44 -20.37 11.68
N ASN A 69 34.13 -19.48 12.39
CA ASN A 69 34.93 -18.39 11.86
C ASN A 69 35.92 -18.91 10.79
N VAL A 70 35.96 -18.26 9.64
CA VAL A 70 37.09 -18.36 8.72
C VAL A 70 37.77 -17.00 8.68
N SER A 71 38.80 -16.88 9.51
CA SER A 71 39.89 -15.93 9.38
C SER A 71 40.67 -16.22 8.09
N LEU A 72 40.69 -15.27 7.16
CA LEU A 72 41.61 -15.26 6.03
C LEU A 72 42.57 -14.07 6.17
N VAL A 73 43.68 -14.36 6.84
CA VAL A 73 45.07 -14.01 6.47
C VAL A 73 45.22 -12.73 5.65
N ALA A 74 45.49 -11.63 6.34
CA ALA A 74 46.17 -10.48 5.76
C ALA A 74 47.69 -10.74 5.81
N SER A 75 48.23 -11.34 4.75
CA SER A 75 49.68 -11.36 4.51
C SER A 75 50.11 -10.05 3.88
N SER A 76 50.62 -9.15 4.71
CA SER A 76 51.41 -8.01 4.28
C SER A 76 52.81 -8.48 3.87
N THR A 77 53.07 -8.55 2.57
CA THR A 77 54.44 -8.47 2.06
C THR A 77 54.45 -7.45 0.94
N ALA A 78 55.20 -6.38 1.20
CA ALA A 78 55.45 -5.28 0.29
C ALA A 78 56.08 -5.78 -1.01
N GLN A 79 55.55 -5.31 -2.14
CA GLN A 79 56.36 -5.10 -3.33
C GLN A 79 55.88 -3.83 -4.03
N SER A 80 56.74 -2.82 -3.93
CA SER A 80 56.70 -1.61 -4.73
C SER A 80 56.79 -1.97 -6.20
N SER A 81 55.88 -1.44 -7.00
CA SER A 81 56.12 -1.11 -8.40
C SER A 81 55.13 -0.02 -8.78
N GLN A 82 55.57 1.22 -8.60
CA GLN A 82 54.99 2.37 -9.27
C GLN A 82 55.08 2.13 -10.78
N THR A 83 53.95 1.87 -11.41
CA THR A 83 53.83 2.05 -12.86
C THR A 83 52.81 3.14 -13.08
N GLN A 84 53.32 4.37 -13.23
CA GLN A 84 52.55 5.51 -13.72
C GLN A 84 51.88 5.13 -15.05
N PRO A 85 50.56 5.39 -15.23
CA PRO A 85 50.01 5.40 -16.56
C PRO A 85 50.56 6.62 -17.30
N ARG A 86 51.48 6.32 -18.22
CA ARG A 86 51.97 7.19 -19.28
C ARG A 86 50.76 7.84 -19.95
N GLN A 87 50.57 9.14 -19.71
CA GLN A 87 49.63 9.96 -20.46
C GLN A 87 50.12 10.02 -21.91
N LEU A 88 49.59 9.13 -22.75
CA LEU A 88 49.76 9.22 -24.19
C LEU A 88 48.60 10.05 -24.74
N SER A 89 48.79 11.36 -24.70
CA SER A 89 48.02 12.31 -25.49
C SER A 89 48.32 12.06 -26.97
N SER A 90 47.34 11.53 -27.71
CA SER A 90 47.39 11.45 -29.17
C SER A 90 46.02 11.68 -29.80
N THR A 91 45.95 12.78 -30.56
CA THR A 91 45.18 12.95 -31.80
C THR A 91 43.65 12.90 -31.76
N ARG A 92 43.09 14.02 -31.28
CA ARG A 92 42.05 14.87 -31.90
C ARG A 92 41.72 14.47 -33.36
N SER A 93 40.49 13.99 -33.60
CA SER A 93 39.72 13.92 -34.89
C SER A 93 38.88 12.64 -35.10
N SER A 94 38.82 11.72 -34.12
CA SER A 94 37.97 10.51 -34.15
C SER A 94 36.91 10.47 -33.01
N ASP A 95 36.70 11.62 -32.36
CA ASP A 95 36.07 11.75 -31.03
C ASP A 95 34.59 11.31 -30.95
N GLY A 96 33.87 11.28 -32.08
CA GLY A 96 32.46 10.85 -32.11
C GLY A 96 32.25 9.33 -32.12
N ALA A 97 33.08 8.60 -32.87
CA ALA A 97 32.98 7.15 -33.03
C ALA A 97 33.53 6.39 -31.82
N SER A 98 34.57 6.94 -31.17
CA SER A 98 35.08 6.42 -29.90
C SER A 98 34.09 6.65 -28.75
N ALA A 99 33.41 7.80 -28.70
CA ALA A 99 32.42 8.11 -27.66
C ALA A 99 31.16 7.22 -27.72
N SER A 100 30.70 6.80 -28.90
CA SER A 100 29.59 5.84 -29.00
C SER A 100 30.00 4.43 -28.56
N ALA A 101 31.21 3.98 -28.90
CA ALA A 101 31.76 2.71 -28.47
C ALA A 101 32.00 2.65 -26.94
N ILE A 102 32.47 3.74 -26.33
CA ILE A 102 32.61 3.87 -24.87
C ILE A 102 31.24 3.80 -24.19
N ARG A 103 30.22 4.48 -24.72
CA ARG A 103 28.85 4.42 -24.17
C ARG A 103 28.25 3.02 -24.28
N SER A 104 28.37 2.38 -25.44
CA SER A 104 27.86 1.04 -25.67
C SER A 104 28.54 0.00 -24.75
N SER A 105 29.86 0.04 -24.64
CA SER A 105 30.61 -0.84 -23.72
C SER A 105 30.28 -0.57 -22.25
N ALA A 106 30.08 0.69 -21.86
CA ALA A 106 29.61 1.04 -20.51
C ALA A 106 28.23 0.42 -20.22
N HIS A 107 27.28 0.54 -21.15
CA HIS A 107 25.94 -0.07 -21.01
C HIS A 107 26.02 -1.59 -20.88
N MET A 108 26.88 -2.26 -21.66
CA MET A 108 27.08 -3.71 -21.56
C MET A 108 27.71 -4.13 -20.23
N CYS A 109 28.71 -3.40 -19.75
CA CYS A 109 29.29 -3.63 -18.42
C CYS A 109 28.24 -3.48 -17.32
N GLN A 110 27.42 -2.42 -17.36
CA GLN A 110 26.34 -2.21 -16.39
C GLN A 110 25.23 -3.26 -16.46
N PHE A 111 24.89 -3.74 -17.65
CA PHE A 111 23.89 -4.79 -17.85
C PHE A 111 24.36 -6.11 -17.23
N TRP A 112 25.55 -6.58 -17.61
CA TRP A 112 26.09 -7.84 -17.11
C TRP A 112 26.47 -7.78 -15.63
N ALA A 113 26.86 -6.62 -15.12
CA ALA A 113 27.03 -6.41 -13.68
C ALA A 113 25.72 -6.62 -12.90
N ARG A 114 24.59 -6.13 -13.43
CA ARG A 114 23.27 -6.34 -12.84
C ARG A 114 22.78 -7.77 -12.99
N MET A 115 22.99 -8.40 -14.15
CA MET A 115 22.64 -9.82 -14.34
C MET A 115 23.39 -10.71 -13.36
N TYR A 116 24.71 -10.56 -13.28
CA TYR A 116 25.53 -11.34 -12.34
C TYR A 116 25.16 -11.11 -10.87
N ALA A 117 24.76 -9.89 -10.50
CA ALA A 117 24.27 -9.62 -9.14
C ALA A 117 22.96 -10.36 -8.83
N ASN A 118 22.12 -10.61 -9.84
CA ASN A 118 20.84 -11.30 -9.68
C ASN A 118 20.99 -12.83 -9.72
N ASP A 119 21.77 -13.37 -10.66
CA ASP A 119 21.85 -14.83 -10.92
C ASP A 119 23.04 -15.52 -10.24
N GLN A 120 24.11 -14.78 -9.94
CA GLN A 120 25.40 -15.30 -9.45
C GLN A 120 26.00 -16.41 -10.32
N GLU A 121 25.62 -16.50 -11.59
CA GLU A 121 26.00 -17.60 -12.48
C GLU A 121 27.37 -17.36 -13.13
N THR A 122 28.12 -18.45 -13.38
CA THR A 122 29.45 -18.39 -13.99
C THR A 122 29.44 -17.74 -15.38
N GLN A 123 28.40 -17.98 -16.18
CA GLN A 123 28.26 -17.37 -17.51
C GLN A 123 28.13 -15.85 -17.43
N SER A 124 27.24 -15.36 -16.57
CA SER A 124 27.05 -13.93 -16.30
C SER A 124 28.31 -13.26 -15.77
N ARG A 125 29.12 -13.98 -14.98
CA ARG A 125 30.44 -13.50 -14.55
C ARG A 125 31.39 -13.27 -15.72
N ILE A 126 31.51 -14.25 -16.63
CA ILE A 126 32.40 -14.18 -17.80
C ILE A 126 31.98 -13.03 -18.71
N HIS A 127 30.69 -12.89 -18.99
CA HIS A 127 30.19 -11.80 -19.82
C HIS A 127 30.39 -10.43 -19.18
N ARG A 128 30.20 -10.32 -17.86
CA ARG A 128 30.52 -9.10 -17.09
C ARG A 128 31.99 -8.73 -17.23
N GLU A 129 32.89 -9.68 -17.02
CA GLU A 129 34.33 -9.43 -17.10
C GLU A 129 34.78 -9.03 -18.52
N SER A 130 34.24 -9.69 -19.54
CA SER A 130 34.48 -9.35 -20.95
C SER A 130 33.96 -7.96 -21.30
N ALA A 131 32.73 -7.62 -20.91
CA ALA A 131 32.14 -6.32 -21.20
C ALA A 131 32.84 -5.17 -20.45
N CYS A 132 33.17 -5.38 -19.18
CA CYS A 132 33.82 -4.36 -18.35
C CYS A 132 35.29 -4.15 -18.70
N SER A 133 36.02 -5.20 -19.10
CA SER A 133 37.40 -5.05 -19.60
C SER A 133 37.45 -4.25 -20.90
N ARG A 134 36.49 -4.46 -21.82
CA ARG A 134 36.36 -3.65 -23.04
C ARG A 134 36.09 -2.18 -22.75
N TYR A 135 35.25 -1.89 -21.76
CA TYR A 135 35.00 -0.52 -21.31
C TYR A 135 36.27 0.14 -20.73
N GLU A 136 37.00 -0.57 -19.88
CA GLU A 136 38.23 -0.07 -19.25
C GLU A 136 39.30 0.27 -20.30
N LEU A 137 39.45 -0.58 -21.32
CA LEU A 137 40.37 -0.36 -22.43
C LEU A 137 40.00 0.86 -23.29
N LEU A 138 38.70 1.11 -23.51
CA LEU A 138 38.23 2.23 -24.34
C LEU A 138 38.15 3.56 -23.59
N SER A 139 37.84 3.53 -22.28
CA SER A 139 37.58 4.73 -21.49
C SER A 139 38.77 5.19 -20.65
N GLY A 140 39.72 4.30 -20.36
CA GLY A 140 40.78 4.56 -19.37
C GLY A 140 40.30 4.64 -17.93
N ASN A 141 38.99 4.44 -17.68
CA ASN A 141 38.41 4.48 -16.35
C ASN A 141 38.30 3.07 -15.74
N SER A 142 38.46 2.98 -14.42
CA SER A 142 38.38 1.70 -13.71
C SER A 142 37.00 1.07 -13.81
N ARG A 143 36.97 -0.23 -14.13
CA ARG A 143 35.76 -1.06 -14.18
C ARG A 143 34.98 -1.11 -12.87
N THR A 144 35.64 -1.01 -11.71
CA THR A 144 35.01 -1.15 -10.39
C THR A 144 34.00 -0.03 -10.13
N ALA A 145 34.32 1.20 -10.55
CA ALA A 145 33.45 2.36 -10.36
C ALA A 145 32.10 2.24 -11.09
N ILE A 146 32.10 1.68 -12.32
CA ILE A 146 30.87 1.45 -13.08
C ILE A 146 30.05 0.30 -12.49
N VAL A 147 30.70 -0.80 -12.12
CA VAL A 147 30.02 -1.97 -11.56
C VAL A 147 29.32 -1.58 -10.25
N SER A 148 30.02 -0.96 -9.31
CA SER A 148 29.44 -0.52 -8.02
C SER A 148 28.25 0.43 -8.23
N ARG A 149 28.37 1.41 -9.14
CA ARG A 149 27.28 2.34 -9.44
C ARG A 149 26.04 1.64 -10.04
N SER A 150 26.25 0.66 -10.92
CA SER A 150 25.16 -0.04 -11.60
C SER A 150 24.38 -0.98 -10.67
N VAL A 151 25.08 -1.61 -9.73
CA VAL A 151 24.47 -2.49 -8.72
C VAL A 151 23.66 -1.67 -7.72
N LEU A 152 24.20 -0.54 -7.26
CA LEU A 152 23.48 0.40 -6.36
C LEU A 152 22.22 0.98 -7.04
N ASN A 153 22.35 1.52 -8.25
CA ASN A 153 21.21 2.09 -8.98
C ASN A 153 20.13 1.02 -9.33
N GLY A 154 20.54 -0.23 -9.54
CA GLY A 154 19.64 -1.35 -9.77
C GLY A 154 18.86 -1.77 -8.52
N ALA A 155 19.48 -1.69 -7.35
CA ALA A 155 18.82 -1.97 -6.07
C ALA A 155 17.82 -0.87 -5.69
N ASP A 156 18.13 0.41 -5.92
CA ASP A 156 17.22 1.52 -5.60
C ASP A 156 15.93 1.47 -6.42
N THR A 157 16.03 1.10 -7.71
CA THR A 157 14.87 1.00 -8.60
C THR A 157 13.96 -0.19 -8.26
N SER A 158 14.52 -1.32 -7.82
CA SER A 158 13.71 -2.47 -7.39
C SER A 158 12.98 -2.19 -6.07
N VAL A 159 13.65 -1.56 -5.11
CA VAL A 159 13.05 -1.16 -3.82
C VAL A 159 11.94 -0.12 -4.02
N GLN A 160 12.17 0.91 -4.84
CA GLN A 160 11.13 1.91 -5.15
C GLN A 160 9.90 1.28 -5.81
N ARG A 161 10.12 0.36 -6.76
CA ARG A 161 9.02 -0.36 -7.42
C ARG A 161 8.23 -1.22 -6.43
N GLN A 162 8.91 -1.93 -5.54
CA GLN A 162 8.26 -2.73 -4.50
C GLN A 162 7.45 -1.85 -3.54
N GLN A 163 7.99 -0.72 -3.08
CA GLN A 163 7.28 0.22 -2.22
C GLN A 163 6.03 0.79 -2.90
N PHE A 164 6.12 1.12 -4.19
CA PHE A 164 4.98 1.60 -4.97
C PHE A 164 3.88 0.55 -5.06
N LEU A 165 4.22 -0.69 -5.41
CA LEU A 165 3.25 -1.80 -5.47
C LEU A 165 2.64 -2.08 -4.08
N GLN A 166 3.44 -2.01 -3.03
CA GLN A 166 2.95 -2.19 -1.66
C GLN A 166 1.96 -1.07 -1.28
N ARG A 167 2.23 0.18 -1.66
CA ARG A 167 1.29 1.30 -1.44
C ARG A 167 -0.01 1.11 -2.23
N GLN A 168 0.07 0.65 -3.47
CA GLN A 168 -1.12 0.37 -4.28
C GLN A 168 -1.98 -0.73 -3.65
N THR A 169 -1.38 -1.85 -3.25
CA THR A 169 -2.11 -2.96 -2.60
C THR A 169 -2.74 -2.54 -1.28
N LEU A 170 -2.07 -1.70 -0.49
CA LEU A 170 -2.64 -1.15 0.75
C LEU A 170 -3.80 -0.18 0.47
N ALA A 171 -3.70 0.65 -0.58
CA ALA A 171 -4.77 1.54 -0.97
C ALA A 171 -6.01 0.77 -1.44
N GLU A 172 -5.83 -0.25 -2.26
CA GLU A 172 -6.90 -1.14 -2.72
C GLU A 172 -7.57 -1.87 -1.55
N ARG A 173 -6.79 -2.46 -0.64
CA ARG A 173 -7.34 -3.10 0.57
C ARG A 173 -8.16 -2.13 1.42
N ARG A 174 -7.70 -0.88 1.55
CA ARG A 174 -8.44 0.16 2.29
C ARG A 174 -9.74 0.53 1.60
N GLN A 175 -9.76 0.60 0.28
CA GLN A 175 -10.97 0.89 -0.49
C GLN A 175 -11.99 -0.25 -0.32
N ASN A 176 -11.57 -1.50 -0.51
CA ASN A 176 -12.44 -2.66 -0.35
C ASN A 176 -13.01 -2.75 1.07
N LEU A 177 -12.20 -2.49 2.10
CA LEU A 177 -12.67 -2.46 3.48
C LEU A 177 -13.66 -1.31 3.73
N ALA A 178 -13.43 -0.13 3.14
CA ALA A 178 -14.35 0.99 3.26
C ALA A 178 -15.70 0.70 2.58
N GLU A 179 -15.69 -0.01 1.44
CA GLU A 179 -16.91 -0.45 0.74
C GLU A 179 -17.68 -1.48 1.56
N GLN A 180 -17.01 -2.52 2.07
CA GLN A 180 -17.63 -3.51 2.98
C GLN A 180 -18.24 -2.86 4.22
N LEU A 181 -17.57 -1.87 4.81
CA LEU A 181 -18.11 -1.15 5.96
C LEU A 181 -19.34 -0.30 5.60
N ARG A 182 -19.42 0.23 4.38
CA ARG A 182 -20.61 0.96 3.92
C ARG A 182 -21.77 0.01 3.73
N GLU A 183 -21.55 -1.11 3.04
CA GLU A 183 -22.57 -2.15 2.83
C GLU A 183 -23.11 -2.68 4.17
N GLN A 184 -22.23 -2.93 5.14
CA GLN A 184 -22.66 -3.36 6.48
C GLN A 184 -23.49 -2.29 7.20
N ARG A 185 -23.13 -1.01 7.08
CA ARG A 185 -23.91 0.08 7.69
C ARG A 185 -25.27 0.22 7.05
N GLU A 186 -25.36 0.09 5.73
CA GLU A 186 -26.62 0.16 4.99
C GLU A 186 -27.52 -1.04 5.33
N LEU A 187 -26.95 -2.23 5.43
CA LEU A 187 -27.66 -3.41 5.92
C LEU A 187 -28.18 -3.19 7.34
N GLN A 188 -27.32 -2.75 8.26
CA GLN A 188 -27.70 -2.49 9.64
C GLN A 188 -28.83 -1.47 9.73
N ALA A 189 -28.75 -0.35 8.99
CA ALA A 189 -29.78 0.67 8.97
C ALA A 189 -31.14 0.14 8.47
N ARG A 190 -31.15 -0.74 7.46
CA ARG A 190 -32.38 -1.41 7.02
C ARG A 190 -32.96 -2.31 8.10
N CYS A 191 -32.11 -3.09 8.77
CA CYS A 191 -32.52 -3.97 9.86
C CYS A 191 -33.07 -3.21 11.06
N ASP A 192 -32.44 -2.09 11.41
CA ASP A 192 -32.91 -1.20 12.47
C ASP A 192 -34.28 -0.61 12.10
N SER A 193 -34.49 -0.19 10.84
CA SER A 193 -35.78 0.30 10.37
C SER A 193 -36.90 -0.75 10.44
N TYR A 194 -36.61 -2.01 10.10
CA TYR A 194 -37.59 -3.09 10.26
C TYR A 194 -37.94 -3.33 11.72
N ASN A 195 -36.95 -3.27 12.63
CA ASN A 195 -37.19 -3.41 14.06
C ASN A 195 -38.08 -2.26 14.59
N GLU A 196 -37.79 -1.02 14.21
CA GLU A 196 -38.61 0.14 14.57
C GLU A 196 -40.06 -0.02 14.08
N GLN A 197 -40.25 -0.44 12.83
CA GLN A 197 -41.59 -0.73 12.30
C GLN A 197 -42.33 -1.82 13.08
N LEU A 198 -41.63 -2.88 13.49
CA LEU A 198 -42.23 -3.94 14.30
C LEU A 198 -42.63 -3.44 15.68
N ASP A 199 -41.82 -2.58 16.30
CA ASP A 199 -42.12 -1.97 17.59
C ASP A 199 -43.32 -1.02 17.51
N ASP A 200 -43.41 -0.20 16.46
CA ASP A 200 -44.55 0.68 16.21
C ASP A 200 -45.84 -0.13 16.04
N ILE A 201 -45.82 -1.16 15.19
CA ILE A 201 -46.95 -2.06 14.99
C ILE A 201 -47.35 -2.72 16.33
N GLN A 202 -46.35 -3.13 17.12
CA GLN A 202 -46.61 -3.78 18.40
C GLN A 202 -47.15 -2.81 19.45
N ALA A 203 -46.74 -1.54 19.44
CA ALA A 203 -47.29 -0.48 20.28
C ALA A 203 -48.75 -0.18 19.92
N GLU A 204 -49.05 -0.08 18.62
CA GLU A 204 -50.41 0.13 18.12
C GLU A 204 -51.32 -1.06 18.43
N LEU A 205 -50.79 -2.28 18.39
CA LEU A 205 -51.50 -3.47 18.84
C LEU A 205 -51.79 -3.46 20.36
N ARG A 206 -51.04 -2.67 21.16
CA ARG A 206 -51.30 -2.53 22.61
C ARG A 206 -52.22 -1.36 22.95
N SER A 207 -52.34 -0.35 22.09
CA SER A 207 -53.11 0.87 22.37
C SER A 207 -54.64 0.69 22.31
N GLY A 208 -55.12 -0.49 21.90
CA GLY A 208 -56.53 -0.74 21.62
C GLY A 208 -56.91 -0.27 20.22
N TYR A 209 -57.64 -1.10 19.48
CA TYR A 209 -57.94 -0.90 18.07
C TYR A 209 -59.28 -1.54 17.68
N SER A 210 -59.84 -1.14 16.53
CA SER A 210 -60.99 -1.84 15.92
C SER A 210 -60.56 -3.16 15.29
N VAL A 211 -61.45 -4.15 15.22
CA VAL A 211 -61.14 -5.50 14.70
C VAL A 211 -60.49 -5.47 13.31
N SER A 212 -61.02 -4.64 12.40
CA SER A 212 -60.47 -4.49 11.04
C SER A 212 -59.04 -3.94 11.06
N ARG A 213 -58.78 -2.89 11.84
CA ARG A 213 -57.44 -2.30 12.02
C ARG A 213 -56.47 -3.31 12.64
N GLY A 214 -56.91 -4.06 13.64
CA GLY A 214 -56.10 -5.13 14.25
C GLY A 214 -55.71 -6.24 13.29
N ASN A 215 -56.62 -6.64 12.41
CA ASN A 215 -56.31 -7.65 11.38
C ASN A 215 -55.29 -7.12 10.37
N HIS A 216 -55.41 -5.85 9.98
CA HIS A 216 -54.43 -5.19 9.13
C HIS A 216 -53.04 -5.14 9.78
N LEU A 217 -52.95 -4.67 11.03
CA LEU A 217 -51.68 -4.59 11.78
C LEU A 217 -51.00 -5.95 11.96
N ARG A 218 -51.77 -7.02 12.21
CA ARG A 218 -51.23 -8.39 12.29
C ARG A 218 -50.69 -8.87 10.94
N SER A 219 -51.35 -8.52 9.84
CA SER A 219 -50.87 -8.82 8.50
C SER A 219 -49.55 -8.09 8.23
N LEU A 220 -49.52 -6.79 8.52
CA LEU A 220 -48.33 -5.95 8.35
C LEU A 220 -47.16 -6.46 9.19
N ARG A 221 -47.40 -6.83 10.46
CA ARG A 221 -46.37 -7.42 11.32
C ARG A 221 -45.76 -8.67 10.72
N ARG A 222 -46.58 -9.57 10.15
CA ARG A 222 -46.11 -10.81 9.50
C ARG A 222 -45.24 -10.48 8.29
N GLU A 223 -45.67 -9.55 7.45
CA GLU A 223 -44.92 -9.13 6.27
C GLU A 223 -43.56 -8.52 6.63
N VAL A 224 -43.54 -7.57 7.58
CA VAL A 224 -42.29 -6.94 8.02
C VAL A 224 -41.37 -7.94 8.72
N SER A 225 -41.93 -8.83 9.56
CA SER A 225 -41.16 -9.89 10.22
C SER A 225 -40.53 -10.85 9.20
N GLU A 226 -41.24 -11.17 8.12
CA GLU A 226 -40.74 -12.03 7.05
C GLU A 226 -39.61 -11.34 6.27
N LYS A 227 -39.76 -10.05 5.95
CA LYS A 227 -38.69 -9.24 5.32
C LYS A 227 -37.46 -9.15 6.22
N TYR A 228 -37.64 -8.82 7.50
CA TYR A 228 -36.57 -8.78 8.49
C TYR A 228 -35.84 -10.12 8.60
N SER A 229 -36.58 -11.23 8.68
CA SER A 229 -35.98 -12.56 8.74
C SER A 229 -35.14 -12.87 7.50
N ARG A 230 -35.66 -12.58 6.30
CA ARG A 230 -34.93 -12.81 5.04
C ARG A 230 -33.66 -11.98 4.94
N GLU A 231 -33.78 -10.68 5.14
CA GLU A 231 -32.68 -9.74 4.84
C GLU A 231 -31.66 -9.65 5.99
N CYS A 232 -32.10 -9.74 7.24
CA CYS A 232 -31.26 -9.46 8.41
C CYS A 232 -30.77 -10.71 9.15
N ILE A 233 -31.57 -11.78 9.18
CA ILE A 233 -31.22 -13.02 9.90
C ILE A 233 -30.61 -14.05 8.94
N LEU A 234 -31.27 -14.27 7.80
CA LEU A 234 -30.87 -15.29 6.83
C LEU A 234 -29.81 -14.79 5.83
N GLY A 235 -29.59 -13.47 5.75
CA GLY A 235 -28.56 -12.85 4.91
C GLY A 235 -28.71 -13.16 3.42
N ARG A 236 -29.95 -13.27 2.92
CA ARG A 236 -30.27 -13.56 1.51
C ARG A 236 -30.93 -12.39 0.81
#